data_AF-A0A1W2F3A5-F1
#
_entry.id   AF-A0A1W2F3A5-F1
#
_cell.length_a   1.000
_cell.length_b   1.000
_cell.length_c   1.000
_cell.angle_alpha   90.00
_cell.angle_beta   90.00
_cell.angle_gamma   90.00
#
_symmetry.space_group_name_H-M   'P 1'
#
loop_
_entity.id
_entity.type
_entity.pdbx_description
1 polymer ?
#
loop_
_entity_poly.entity_id
_entity_poly.type
_entity_poly.pdbx_seq_one_letter_code
_entity_poly.pdbx_strand_id
1 'polypeptide(L)'
;MAQELDDHLKAVKAEAKKRERDNVVNTSISALIGAGLAYWAWSTIAHAAFGFALFFAISAIGNRVTDELFRARTQQKTREIMDREERQSQDSPYDVERGKGAKLP
;
A
#
# COMPACT_ATOMS: atom_id res chain seq x y z
N MET A 1 -4.54 -4.74 22.58
CA MET A 1 -5.61 -3.74 22.33
C MET A 1 -5.14 -2.75 21.26
N ALA A 2 -4.19 -1.83 21.48
CA ALA A 2 -3.67 -0.95 20.40
C ALA A 2 -2.47 -1.52 19.61
N GLN A 3 -1.75 -2.49 20.19
CA GLN A 3 -0.46 -2.97 19.69
C GLN A 3 -0.54 -3.74 18.37
N GLU A 4 -1.58 -4.56 18.16
CA GLU A 4 -1.74 -5.36 16.93
C GLU A 4 -2.08 -4.47 15.72
N LEU A 5 -2.95 -3.48 15.91
CA LEU A 5 -3.25 -2.46 14.91
C LEU A 5 -2.02 -1.59 14.60
N ASP A 6 -1.28 -1.14 15.62
CA ASP A 6 -0.06 -0.36 15.45
C ASP A 6 1.06 -1.13 14.73
N ASP A 7 1.22 -2.42 15.03
CA ASP A 7 2.21 -3.27 14.37
C ASP A 7 1.81 -3.55 12.91
N HIS A 8 0.51 -3.74 12.63
CA HIS A 8 0.02 -3.89 11.26
C HIS A 8 0.20 -2.59 10.45
N LEU A 9 0.00 -1.41 11.06
CA LEU A 9 0.25 -0.12 10.42
C LEU A 9 1.74 0.12 10.16
N LYS A 10 2.62 -0.24 11.11
CA LYS A 10 4.07 -0.18 10.91
C LYS A 10 4.54 -1.09 9.77
N ALA A 11 4.03 -2.33 9.73
CA ALA A 11 4.35 -3.28 8.66
C ALA A 11 3.94 -2.75 7.28
N VAL A 12 2.70 -2.23 7.17
CA VAL A 12 2.19 -1.61 5.94
C VAL A 12 3.05 -0.43 5.49
N LYS A 13 3.45 0.45 6.43
CA LYS A 13 4.28 1.61 6.12
C LYS A 13 5.67 1.20 5.63
N ALA A 14 6.27 0.17 6.23
CA ALA A 14 7.54 -0.38 5.78
C ALA A 14 7.42 -1.01 4.38
N GLU A 15 6.33 -1.73 4.11
CA GLU A 15 6.06 -2.34 2.81
C GLU A 15 5.82 -1.28 1.72
N ALA A 16 5.09 -0.20 2.03
CA ALA A 16 4.86 0.92 1.12
C ALA A 16 6.18 1.59 0.71
N LYS A 17 7.07 1.87 1.66
CA LYS A 17 8.40 2.46 1.38
C LYS A 17 9.28 1.54 0.52
N LYS A 18 9.20 0.23 0.74
CA LYS A 18 9.93 -0.74 -0.08
C LYS A 18 9.39 -0.74 -1.52
N ARG A 19 8.05 -0.80 -1.68
CA ARG A 19 7.40 -0.75 -2.99
C ARG A 19 7.70 0.53 -3.76
N GLU A 20 7.72 1.67 -3.08
CA GLU A 20 8.08 2.95 -3.70
C GLU A 20 9.48 2.90 -4.32
N ARG A 21 10.47 2.38 -3.57
CA ARG A 21 11.84 2.21 -4.09
C ARG A 21 11.89 1.26 -5.29
N ASP A 22 11.20 0.12 -5.19
CA ASP A 22 11.17 -0.86 -6.27
C ASP A 22 10.49 -0.28 -7.53
N ASN A 23 9.42 0.49 -7.35
CA ASN A 23 8.71 1.19 -8.42
C ASN A 23 9.60 2.21 -9.14
N VAL A 24 10.38 3.02 -8.40
CA VAL A 24 11.33 4.00 -8.98
C VAL A 24 12.42 3.30 -9.77
N VAL A 25 12.99 2.22 -9.23
CA VAL A 25 14.03 1.43 -9.91
C VAL A 25 13.47 0.80 -11.18
N ASN A 26 12.31 0.14 -11.09
CA ASN A 26 11.67 -0.52 -12.24
C ASN A 26 11.30 0.48 -13.35
N THR A 27 10.81 1.66 -12.97
CA THR A 27 10.49 2.74 -13.91
C THR A 27 11.74 3.23 -14.62
N SER A 28 12.83 3.43 -13.88
CA SER A 28 14.10 3.90 -14.44
C SER A 28 14.69 2.89 -15.42
N ILE A 29 14.69 1.60 -15.06
CA ILE A 29 15.16 0.52 -15.93
C ILE A 29 14.29 0.43 -17.19
N SER A 30 12.97 0.45 -17.04
CA SER A 30 12.03 0.36 -18.15
C SER A 30 12.17 1.53 -19.13
N ALA A 31 12.35 2.75 -18.60
CA ALA A 31 12.58 3.94 -19.40
C ALA A 31 13.92 3.89 -20.17
N LEU A 32 14.99 3.39 -19.54
CA LEU A 32 16.29 3.19 -20.20
C LEU A 32 16.22 2.12 -21.30
N ILE A 33 15.50 1.02 -21.06
CA ILE A 33 15.25 0.00 -22.09
C ILE A 33 14.45 0.59 -23.24
N GLY A 34 13.38 1.35 -22.96
CA GLY A 34 12.57 2.02 -23.97
C GLY A 34 13.40 2.99 -24.82
N ALA A 35 14.27 3.76 -24.19
CA ALA A 35 15.21 4.66 -24.87
C ALA A 35 16.20 3.91 -25.76
N GLY A 36 16.79 2.83 -25.24
CA GLY A 36 17.75 2.01 -25.97
C GLY A 36 17.14 1.32 -27.18
N LEU A 37 15.94 0.75 -27.04
CA LEU A 37 15.20 0.12 -28.14
C LEU A 37 14.80 1.14 -29.22
N ALA A 38 14.33 2.32 -28.81
CA ALA A 38 13.96 3.38 -29.75
C ALA A 38 15.19 3.95 -30.48
N TYR A 39 16.32 4.09 -29.78
CA TYR A 39 17.58 4.47 -30.41
C TYR A 39 18.06 3.39 -31.39
N TRP A 40 17.96 2.11 -31.03
CA TRP A 40 18.37 1.01 -31.90
C TRP A 40 17.56 0.95 -33.21
N ALA A 41 16.25 1.20 -33.14
CA ALA A 41 15.38 1.14 -34.30
C ALA A 41 15.49 2.36 -35.24
N TRP A 42 15.75 3.56 -34.71
CA TRP A 42 15.76 4.80 -35.50
C TRP A 42 17.10 5.54 -35.56
N SER A 43 18.11 5.13 -34.79
CA SER A 43 19.45 5.73 -34.72
C SER A 43 19.45 7.25 -34.46
N THR A 44 18.44 7.76 -33.75
CA THR A 44 18.31 9.19 -33.44
C THR A 44 18.02 9.43 -31.97
N ILE A 45 18.62 10.50 -31.43
CA ILE A 45 18.48 10.89 -30.03
C ILE A 45 17.03 11.31 -29.73
N ALA A 46 16.31 11.88 -30.70
CA ALA A 46 14.91 12.26 -30.55
C ALA A 46 14.00 11.05 -30.25
N HIS A 47 14.17 9.94 -30.97
CA HIS A 47 13.41 8.72 -30.72
C HIS A 47 13.82 8.06 -29.40
N ALA A 48 15.09 8.14 -29.02
CA ALA A 48 15.55 7.68 -27.72
C ALA A 48 14.87 8.45 -26.56
N ALA A 49 14.82 9.78 -26.64
CA ALA A 49 14.15 10.62 -25.65
C ALA A 49 12.63 10.36 -25.62
N PHE A 50 12.02 10.17 -26.80
CA PHE A 50 10.60 9.81 -26.90
C PHE A 50 10.31 8.45 -26.26
N GLY A 51 11.12 7.42 -26.57
CA GLY A 51 11.01 6.09 -25.97
C GLY A 51 11.20 6.12 -24.46
N PHE A 52 12.18 6.89 -23.97
CA PHE A 52 12.36 7.14 -22.54
C PHE A 52 11.09 7.70 -21.91
N ALA A 53 10.56 8.81 -22.46
CA ALA A 53 9.39 9.49 -21.92
C ALA A 53 8.13 8.60 -21.96
N LEU A 54 7.95 7.83 -23.03
CA LEU A 54 6.81 6.92 -23.19
C LEU A 54 6.81 5.83 -22.13
N PHE A 55 7.93 5.10 -21.99
CA PHE A 55 8.02 4.02 -21.01
C PHE A 55 8.00 4.54 -19.58
N PHE A 56 8.62 5.70 -19.32
CA PHE A 56 8.51 6.38 -18.04
C PHE A 56 7.05 6.70 -17.67
N ALA A 57 6.29 7.28 -18.60
CA ALA A 57 4.88 7.63 -18.37
C ALA A 57 4.01 6.39 -18.12
N ILE A 58 4.19 5.32 -18.91
CA ILE A 58 3.45 4.06 -18.74
C ILE A 58 3.75 3.45 -17.36
N SER A 59 5.03 3.34 -16.99
CA SER A 59 5.43 2.82 -15.69
C SER A 59 4.91 3.69 -14.53
N ALA A 60 4.95 5.02 -14.65
CA ALA A 60 4.42 5.92 -13.63
C ALA A 60 2.90 5.73 -13.42
N ILE A 61 2.13 5.57 -14.50
CA ILE A 61 0.69 5.28 -14.40
C ILE A 61 0.48 3.90 -13.76
N GLY A 62 1.23 2.88 -14.17
CA GLY A 62 1.13 1.53 -13.60
C GLY A 62 1.42 1.49 -12.10
N ASN A 63 2.44 2.23 -11.66
CA ASN A 63 2.77 2.35 -10.23
C ASN A 63 1.63 3.00 -9.45
N ARG A 64 1.05 4.08 -9.98
CA ARG A 64 -0.09 4.77 -9.34
C ARG A 64 -1.30 3.86 -9.16
N VAL A 65 -1.65 3.09 -10.19
CA VAL A 65 -2.77 2.13 -10.13
C VAL A 65 -2.49 1.05 -9.08
N THR A 66 -1.25 0.56 -9.02
CA THR A 66 -0.85 -0.47 -8.05
C THR A 66 -0.92 0.06 -6.61
N ASP A 67 -0.52 1.31 -6.38
CA ASP A 67 -0.58 1.95 -5.07
C ASP A 67 -2.03 2.20 -4.62
N GLU A 68 -2.91 2.63 -5.53
CA GLU A 68 -4.34 2.78 -5.23
C GLU A 68 -4.98 1.44 -4.86
N LEU A 69 -4.65 0.36 -5.58
CA LEU A 69 -5.12 -0.98 -5.28
C LEU A 69 -4.60 -1.50 -3.93
N PHE A 70 -3.34 -1.19 -3.60
CA PHE A 70 -2.75 -1.54 -2.31
C PHE A 70 -3.47 -0.82 -1.17
N ARG A 71 -3.66 0.51 -1.27
CA ARG A 71 -4.38 1.30 -0.26
C ARG A 71 -5.80 0.78 -0.03
N ALA A 72 -6.52 0.45 -1.11
CA ALA A 72 -7.86 -0.12 -1.00
C ALA A 72 -7.86 -1.44 -0.23
N ARG A 73 -6.92 -2.36 -0.52
CA ARG A 73 -6.78 -3.63 0.21
C ARG A 73 -6.38 -3.42 1.67
N THR A 74 -5.49 -2.48 1.95
CA THR A 74 -5.09 -2.18 3.32
C THR A 74 -6.27 -1.65 4.13
N GLN A 75 -7.05 -0.72 3.58
CA GLN A 75 -8.23 -0.16 4.24
C GLN A 75 -9.28 -1.23 4.54
N GLN A 76 -9.50 -2.19 3.63
CA GLN A 76 -10.39 -3.33 3.88
C GLN A 76 -9.91 -4.18 5.05
N LYS A 77 -8.63 -4.55 5.09
CA LYS A 77 -8.05 -5.33 6.19
C LYS A 77 -8.10 -4.58 7.53
N THR A 78 -7.83 -3.27 7.52
CA THR A 78 -7.92 -2.45 8.75
C THR A 78 -9.35 -2.42 9.29
N ARG A 79 -10.36 -2.30 8.44
CA ARG A 79 -11.77 -2.38 8.86
C ARG A 79 -12.11 -3.75 9.43
N GLU A 80 -11.64 -4.82 8.80
CA GLU A 80 -11.89 -6.19 9.28
C GLU A 80 -11.26 -6.44 10.66
N ILE A 81 -10.04 -5.96 10.90
CA ILE A 81 -9.37 -6.06 12.21
C ILE A 81 -10.15 -5.27 13.26
N MET A 82 -10.56 -4.03 12.94
CA MET A 82 -11.33 -3.16 13.83
C MET A 82 -12.69 -3.77 14.18
N ASP A 83 -13.44 -4.27 13.20
CA ASP A 83 -14.74 -4.93 13.42
C ASP A 83 -14.58 -6.21 14.28
N ARG A 84 -13.47 -6.95 14.12
CA ARG A 84 -13.17 -8.14 14.92
C ARG A 84 -12.83 -7.77 16.37
N GLU A 85 -12.05 -6.70 16.56
CA GLU A 85 -11.72 -6.15 17.88
C GLU A 85 -12.98 -5.64 18.60
N GLU A 86 -13.88 -4.94 17.90
CA GLU A 86 -15.15 -4.46 18.46
C GLU A 86 -16.04 -5.63 18.93
N ARG A 87 -16.19 -6.67 18.11
CA ARG A 87 -16.97 -7.86 18.48
C ARG A 87 -16.37 -8.63 19.64
N GLN A 88 -15.04 -8.75 19.71
CA GLN A 88 -14.37 -9.37 20.87
C GLN A 88 -14.52 -8.55 22.15
N SER A 89 -14.59 -7.21 22.06
CA SER A 89 -14.88 -6.39 23.23
C SER A 89 -16.32 -6.58 23.73
N GLN A 90 -17.27 -6.83 22.83
CA GLN A 90 -18.70 -6.95 23.13
C GLN A 90 -19.08 -8.31 23.73
N ASP A 91 -18.37 -9.39 23.38
CA ASP A 91 -18.53 -10.73 23.95
C ASP A 91 -17.71 -10.96 25.25
N SER A 92 -17.08 -9.92 25.78
CA SER A 92 -16.28 -10.01 27.01
C SER A 92 -17.21 -10.21 28.24
N PRO A 93 -17.11 -11.35 28.96
CA PRO A 93 -17.97 -11.62 30.13
C PRO A 93 -17.72 -10.69 31.33
N TYR A 94 -16.74 -9.79 31.25
CA TYR A 94 -16.34 -8.88 32.33
C TYR A 94 -17.21 -7.62 32.47
N ASP A 95 -18.08 -7.30 31.51
CA ASP A 95 -18.99 -6.14 31.62
C ASP A 95 -20.35 -6.45 32.26
N VAL A 96 -20.73 -7.74 32.37
CA VAL A 96 -22.01 -8.14 32.98
C VAL A 96 -21.97 -8.02 34.52
N GLU A 97 -20.78 -8.09 35.14
CA GLU A 97 -20.65 -8.03 36.60
C GLU A 97 -20.61 -6.60 37.15
N ARG A 98 -20.19 -5.60 36.36
CA ARG A 98 -20.11 -4.21 36.83
C ARG A 98 -21.48 -3.56 37.03
N GLY A 99 -22.53 -4.08 36.38
CA GLY A 99 -23.91 -3.61 36.51
C GLY A 99 -24.71 -4.20 37.68
N LYS A 100 -24.22 -5.26 38.34
CA LYS A 100 -24.95 -5.95 39.43
C LYS A 100 -24.46 -5.61 40.84
N GLY A 101 -23.37 -4.84 40.98
CA GLY A 101 -22.76 -4.51 42.27
C GLY A 101 -23.26 -3.23 42.97
N ALA A 102 -24.12 -2.42 42.33
CA ALA A 102 -24.59 -1.16 42.92
C ALA A 102 -25.89 -1.33 43.73
N LYS A 103 -25.87 -2.17 44.77
CA LYS A 103 -26.73 -2.01 45.94
C LYS A 103 -25.87 -2.23 47.18
N LEU A 104 -25.34 -1.14 47.70
CA LEU A 104 -24.83 -1.06 49.06
C LEU A 104 -25.86 -0.32 49.94
N PRO A 105 -25.96 -0.67 51.23
CA PRO A 105 -27.11 -0.41 52.12
C PRO A 105 -27.40 1.07 52.42
#